data_AF-A0A936IUP8-F1
#
_entry.id   AF-A0A936IUP8-F1
#
_cell.length_a   1.000
_cell.length_b   1.000
_cell.length_c   1.000
_cell.angle_alpha   90.00
_cell.angle_beta   90.00
_cell.angle_gamma   90.00
#
_symmetry.space_group_name_H-M   'P 1'
#
loop_
_entity.id
_entity.type
_entity.pdbx_description
1 polymer ?
#
loop_
_entity_poly.entity_id
_entity_poly.type
_entity_poly.pdbx_seq_one_letter_code
_entity_poly.pdbx_strand_id
1 'polypeptide(L)'
;MTKIFGIALVSLLAAGAVSAQQQGPQWKDRAEYDLYEAITKEANPQKKLESLNTWAEKYPQSDYKSARQQFYLLTYKDLNQPNKMWDTAKQIVADNPKDINALYWLTLLAETQPVSDDTLSTGEKAAQGLLSAEKPANVADADWAKAKATTDAVAYKTLGFIAAQRKNWAEAEKQYRKVLEMTPNFAQVSYSLGMAIYQQVLETKNVDRQSEVLHHLARAASLTGQGELPPANRKPVDDYFVKFYNTYRGSSEGIEELRALGKAKTFPDPGFHWDTKAEVAAKKEREFAESNPRLALWKNIKDQLIADNGEQYFEGQMKNAAIPQLRGWVVSGTPEARPKEIKVAIMDKETPEITLKLETAMANKADAGTEIMFEGVPTEFTKEPFNVVFEVESRDKIEGWPAPPPPAKKAPARKKKK
;
A
#
# COMPACT_ATOMS: atom_id res chain seq x y z
N MET A 1 22.20 -2.48 -12.10
CA MET A 1 22.59 -2.19 -13.49
C MET A 1 21.64 -2.94 -14.40
N THR A 2 20.53 -2.30 -14.77
CA THR A 2 19.63 -2.80 -15.81
C THR A 2 20.47 -2.87 -17.09
N LYS A 3 20.55 -4.03 -17.74
CA LYS A 3 21.10 -4.11 -19.11
C LYS A 3 20.14 -3.33 -19.99
N ILE A 4 20.32 -2.01 -20.06
CA ILE A 4 19.61 -1.14 -20.96
C ILE A 4 20.07 -1.58 -22.33
N PHE A 5 19.17 -2.24 -23.06
CA PHE A 5 19.33 -2.53 -24.47
C PHE A 5 19.72 -1.21 -25.13
N GLY A 6 20.99 -1.08 -25.47
CA GLY A 6 21.45 0.01 -26.31
C GLY A 6 20.63 -0.08 -27.57
N ILE A 7 19.75 0.89 -27.79
CA ILE A 7 19.29 1.18 -29.13
C ILE A 7 20.55 1.67 -29.82
N ALA A 8 21.31 0.74 -30.38
CA ALA A 8 22.30 1.01 -31.39
C ALA A 8 21.52 1.36 -32.65
N LEU A 9 20.81 2.50 -32.62
CA LEU A 9 20.65 3.30 -33.82
C LEU A 9 22.03 3.86 -34.07
N VAL A 10 22.91 2.99 -34.59
CA VAL A 10 23.99 3.44 -35.45
C VAL A 10 23.26 4.20 -36.53
N SER A 11 23.25 5.52 -36.43
CA SER A 11 23.00 6.38 -37.56
C SER A 11 24.05 5.98 -38.57
N LEU A 12 23.67 5.02 -39.44
CA LEU A 12 24.32 4.77 -40.70
C LEU A 12 24.27 6.10 -41.42
N LEU A 13 25.29 6.93 -41.22
CA LEU A 13 25.69 7.88 -42.23
C LEU A 13 26.11 7.03 -43.41
N ALA A 14 25.17 6.89 -44.33
CA ALA A 14 25.33 6.23 -45.59
C ALA A 14 26.51 6.88 -46.33
N ALA A 15 27.69 6.28 -46.23
CA ALA A 15 28.58 6.23 -47.36
C ALA A 15 27.98 5.22 -48.35
N GLY A 16 26.97 5.63 -49.11
CA GLY A 16 26.36 4.77 -50.14
C GLY A 16 24.94 5.14 -50.55
N ALA A 17 24.85 5.78 -51.71
CA ALA A 17 23.65 5.95 -52.56
C ALA A 17 22.49 6.79 -51.99
N VAL A 18 22.58 8.12 -52.17
CA VAL A 18 21.41 8.97 -52.37
C VAL A 18 21.49 9.58 -53.77
N SER A 19 20.36 9.51 -54.47
CA SER A 19 20.04 10.06 -55.78
C SER A 19 20.60 11.46 -56.04
N ALA A 20 21.02 11.67 -57.29
CA ALA A 20 21.63 12.88 -57.82
C ALA A 20 20.73 14.13 -57.72
N GLN A 21 20.66 14.77 -56.55
CA GLN A 21 20.39 16.23 -56.47
C GLN A 21 20.76 16.92 -55.14
N GLN A 22 21.39 16.23 -54.17
CA GLN A 22 22.02 16.87 -53.02
C GLN A 22 23.44 16.36 -52.90
N GLN A 23 24.43 17.25 -53.02
CA GLN A 23 25.82 16.90 -52.69
C GLN A 23 25.85 16.50 -51.21
N GLY A 24 26.16 15.23 -50.94
CA GLY A 24 26.31 14.73 -49.57
C GLY A 24 27.43 15.46 -48.82
N PRO A 25 27.49 15.33 -47.48
CA PRO A 25 28.47 16.04 -46.65
C PRO A 25 29.90 15.82 -47.16
N GLN A 26 30.69 16.90 -47.26
CA GLN A 26 32.05 16.86 -47.79
C GLN A 26 33.07 17.11 -46.69
N TRP A 27 34.18 16.38 -46.76
CA TRP A 27 35.35 16.66 -45.93
C TRP A 27 35.98 17.98 -46.37
N LYS A 28 36.40 18.81 -45.41
CA LYS A 28 37.11 20.06 -45.70
C LYS A 28 38.48 19.80 -46.32
N ASP A 29 39.14 18.73 -45.89
CA ASP A 29 40.41 18.25 -46.44
C ASP A 29 40.64 16.77 -46.08
N ARG A 30 41.77 16.21 -46.55
CA ARG A 30 42.16 14.84 -46.24
C ARG A 30 42.44 14.62 -44.74
N ALA A 31 42.95 15.63 -44.04
CA ALA A 31 43.28 15.52 -42.62
C ALA A 31 42.01 15.41 -41.75
N GLU A 32 40.90 16.01 -42.15
CA GLU A 32 39.61 15.83 -41.49
C GLU A 32 39.11 14.39 -41.62
N TYR A 33 39.22 13.81 -42.82
CA TYR A 33 38.86 12.40 -43.05
C TYR A 33 39.74 11.45 -42.23
N ASP A 34 41.06 11.66 -42.23
CA ASP A 34 41.98 10.82 -41.46
C ASP A 34 41.71 10.93 -39.94
N LEU A 35 41.31 12.12 -39.47
CA LEU A 35 40.90 12.34 -38.07
C LEU A 35 39.59 11.60 -37.73
N TYR A 36 38.59 11.64 -38.61
CA TYR A 36 37.37 10.86 -38.47
C TYR A 36 37.66 9.36 -38.42
N GLU A 37 38.45 8.84 -39.35
CA GLU A 37 38.87 7.44 -39.38
C GLU A 37 39.53 7.03 -38.06
N ALA A 38 40.45 7.86 -37.54
CA ALA A 38 41.10 7.62 -36.25
C ALA A 38 40.09 7.55 -35.09
N ILE A 39 39.13 8.49 -35.04
CA ILE A 39 38.07 8.51 -34.02
C ILE A 39 37.21 7.25 -34.06
N THR A 40 36.85 6.76 -35.26
CA THR A 40 36.03 5.55 -35.40
C THR A 40 36.75 4.28 -34.94
N LYS A 41 38.07 4.22 -35.12
CA LYS A 41 38.90 3.06 -34.75
C LYS A 41 39.42 3.12 -33.31
N GLU A 42 39.37 4.29 -32.66
CA GLU A 42 39.82 4.45 -31.28
C GLU A 42 38.88 3.71 -30.31
N ALA A 43 39.46 2.82 -29.51
CA ALA A 43 38.73 2.01 -28.53
C ALA A 43 38.68 2.67 -27.15
N ASN A 44 39.68 3.49 -26.81
CA ASN A 44 39.76 4.16 -25.52
C ASN A 44 38.85 5.41 -25.51
N PRO A 45 37.83 5.48 -24.64
CA PRO A 45 36.89 6.62 -24.63
C PRO A 45 37.54 7.96 -24.30
N GLN A 46 38.61 7.97 -23.50
CA GLN A 46 39.32 9.20 -23.14
C GLN A 46 40.11 9.76 -24.34
N LYS A 47 40.86 8.90 -25.05
CA LYS A 47 41.57 9.28 -26.29
C LYS A 47 40.63 9.67 -27.41
N LYS A 48 39.47 9.00 -27.49
CA LYS A 48 38.41 9.36 -28.42
C LYS A 48 37.88 10.76 -28.14
N LEU A 49 37.65 11.11 -26.88
CA LEU A 49 37.22 12.44 -26.48
C LEU A 49 38.26 13.52 -26.86
N GLU A 50 39.54 13.27 -26.63
CA GLU A 50 40.63 14.18 -27.03
C GLU A 50 40.66 14.41 -28.54
N SER A 51 40.47 13.34 -29.33
CA SER A 51 40.41 13.40 -30.79
C SER A 51 39.16 14.14 -31.28
N LEU A 52 38.01 13.95 -30.64
CA LEU A 52 36.77 14.69 -30.91
C LEU A 52 36.93 16.19 -30.64
N ASN A 53 37.58 16.56 -29.54
CA ASN A 53 37.88 17.96 -29.22
C ASN A 53 38.80 18.58 -30.26
N THR A 54 39.83 17.85 -30.69
CA THR A 54 40.72 18.26 -31.77
C THR A 54 39.95 18.48 -33.07
N TRP A 55 38.99 17.60 -33.38
CA TRP A 55 38.13 17.75 -34.56
C TRP A 55 37.25 19.00 -34.46
N ALA A 56 36.65 19.24 -33.29
CA ALA A 56 35.81 20.42 -33.05
C ALA A 56 36.59 21.73 -33.17
N GLU A 57 37.81 21.77 -32.65
CA GLU A 57 38.69 22.95 -32.69
C GLU A 57 39.19 23.25 -34.10
N LYS A 58 39.70 22.24 -34.82
CA LYS A 58 40.26 22.42 -36.17
C LYS A 58 39.20 22.62 -37.24
N TYR A 59 38.03 21.99 -37.07
CA TYR A 59 36.96 21.98 -38.06
C TYR A 59 35.61 22.39 -37.43
N PRO A 60 35.48 23.64 -36.93
CA PRO A 60 34.26 24.09 -36.27
C PRO A 60 33.06 24.14 -37.23
N GLN A 61 33.30 24.41 -38.51
CA GLN A 61 32.30 24.48 -39.59
C GLN A 61 32.24 23.20 -40.44
N SER A 62 32.59 22.05 -39.85
CA SER A 62 32.51 20.74 -40.51
C SER A 62 31.07 20.41 -40.91
N ASP A 63 30.88 19.88 -42.12
CA ASP A 63 29.60 19.35 -42.59
C ASP A 63 29.17 18.13 -41.75
N TYR A 64 30.12 17.50 -41.07
CA TYR A 64 29.93 16.35 -40.18
C TYR A 64 29.72 16.74 -38.71
N LYS A 65 29.42 18.02 -38.41
CA LYS A 65 29.15 18.49 -37.03
C LYS A 65 28.13 17.62 -36.30
N SER A 66 27.03 17.25 -36.96
CA SER A 66 25.99 16.39 -36.35
C SER A 66 26.49 14.98 -36.06
N ALA A 67 27.32 14.40 -36.94
CA ALA A 67 27.98 13.12 -36.69
C ALA A 67 28.92 13.20 -35.48
N ARG A 68 29.68 14.29 -35.39
CA ARG A 68 30.58 14.57 -34.28
C ARG A 68 29.82 14.69 -32.95
N GLN A 69 28.67 15.36 -32.92
CA GLN A 69 27.81 15.43 -31.72
C GLN A 69 27.35 14.03 -31.26
N GLN A 70 26.99 13.14 -32.20
CA GLN A 70 26.62 11.76 -31.86
C GLN A 70 27.82 10.98 -31.27
N PHE A 71 29.03 11.17 -31.80
CA PHE A 71 30.23 10.58 -31.18
C PHE A 71 30.53 11.13 -29.78
N TYR A 72 30.34 12.44 -29.54
CA TYR A 72 30.44 13.00 -28.20
C TYR A 72 29.46 12.33 -27.24
N LEU A 73 28.19 12.22 -27.63
CA LEU A 73 27.15 11.61 -26.82
C LEU A 73 27.50 10.15 -26.43
N LEU A 74 27.93 9.34 -27.41
CA LEU A 74 28.38 7.96 -27.16
C LEU A 74 29.65 7.89 -26.30
N THR A 75 30.61 8.80 -26.53
CA THR A 75 31.86 8.82 -25.76
C THR A 75 31.60 9.23 -24.31
N TYR A 76 30.71 10.20 -24.06
CA TYR A 76 30.31 10.58 -22.70
C TYR A 76 29.53 9.47 -21.99
N LYS A 77 28.74 8.69 -22.72
CA LYS A 77 28.13 7.47 -22.18
C LYS A 77 29.18 6.48 -21.71
N ASP A 78 30.17 6.17 -22.55
CA ASP A 78 31.23 5.22 -22.24
C ASP A 78 32.14 5.71 -21.08
N LEU A 79 32.27 7.03 -20.93
CA LEU A 79 32.96 7.68 -19.81
C LEU A 79 32.09 7.85 -18.55
N ASN A 80 30.82 7.41 -18.57
CA ASN A 80 29.86 7.59 -17.48
C ASN A 80 29.71 9.07 -17.04
N GLN A 81 29.55 9.98 -18.01
CA GLN A 81 29.40 11.43 -17.80
C GLN A 81 27.97 11.90 -18.15
N PRO A 82 26.95 11.61 -17.31
CA PRO A 82 25.54 11.84 -17.65
C PRO A 82 25.17 13.31 -17.87
N ASN A 83 25.82 14.26 -17.18
CA ASN A 83 25.55 15.68 -17.38
C ASN A 83 26.02 16.14 -18.77
N LYS A 84 27.19 15.68 -19.22
CA LYS A 84 27.67 16.00 -20.57
C LYS A 84 26.83 15.31 -21.64
N MET A 85 26.32 14.11 -21.37
CA MET A 85 25.34 13.46 -22.25
C MET A 85 24.07 14.29 -22.36
N TRP A 86 23.52 14.76 -21.24
CA TRP A 86 22.34 15.62 -21.20
C TRP A 86 22.53 16.89 -22.04
N ASP A 87 23.64 17.61 -21.82
CA ASP A 87 23.93 18.84 -22.56
C ASP A 87 24.13 18.58 -24.06
N THR A 88 24.84 17.52 -24.42
CA THR A 88 25.05 17.13 -25.82
C THR A 88 23.74 16.73 -26.49
N ALA A 89 22.87 15.99 -25.80
CA ALA A 89 21.56 15.61 -26.32
C ALA A 89 20.63 16.82 -26.49
N LYS A 90 20.68 17.81 -25.58
CA LYS A 90 19.97 19.10 -25.76
C LYS A 90 20.42 19.81 -27.04
N GLN A 91 21.73 19.85 -27.31
CA GLN A 91 22.27 20.45 -28.53
C GLN A 91 21.81 19.70 -29.78
N ILE A 92 21.85 18.36 -29.77
CA ILE A 92 21.39 17.56 -30.90
C ILE A 92 19.90 17.82 -31.18
N VAL A 93 19.05 17.86 -30.17
CA VAL A 93 17.61 18.13 -30.35
C VAL A 93 17.35 19.57 -30.81
N ALA A 94 18.18 20.53 -30.43
CA ALA A 94 18.09 21.90 -30.95
C ALA A 94 18.40 21.96 -32.47
N ASP A 95 19.39 21.19 -32.92
CA ASP A 95 19.77 21.11 -34.34
C ASP A 95 18.82 20.20 -35.15
N ASN A 96 18.32 19.11 -34.55
CA ASN A 96 17.40 18.14 -35.13
C ASN A 96 16.32 17.70 -34.09
N PRO A 97 15.15 18.37 -34.06
CA PRO A 97 14.11 18.09 -33.07
C PRO A 97 13.51 16.68 -33.11
N LYS A 98 13.72 15.92 -34.21
CA LYS A 98 13.21 14.55 -34.39
C LYS A 98 14.28 13.48 -34.16
N ASP A 99 15.46 13.83 -33.65
CA ASP A 99 16.53 12.86 -33.37
C ASP A 99 16.12 11.90 -32.24
N ILE A 100 15.68 10.70 -32.61
CA ILE A 100 15.15 9.69 -31.67
C ILE A 100 16.16 9.32 -30.59
N ASN A 101 17.46 9.25 -30.95
CA ASN A 101 18.51 8.88 -29.99
C ASN A 101 18.68 9.97 -28.93
N ALA A 102 18.79 11.24 -29.33
CA ALA A 102 18.93 12.35 -28.40
C ALA A 102 17.67 12.54 -27.54
N LEU A 103 16.48 12.42 -28.13
CA LEU A 103 15.21 12.42 -27.38
C LEU A 103 15.20 11.30 -26.33
N TYR A 104 15.64 10.09 -26.70
CA TYR A 104 15.74 8.96 -25.76
C TYR A 104 16.64 9.27 -24.56
N TRP A 105 17.83 9.81 -24.79
CA TRP A 105 18.74 10.15 -23.69
C TRP A 105 18.22 11.27 -22.81
N LEU A 106 17.60 12.31 -23.38
CA LEU A 106 16.95 13.35 -22.57
C LEU A 106 15.81 12.77 -21.73
N THR A 107 14.95 11.93 -22.30
CA THR A 107 13.87 11.30 -21.54
C THR A 107 14.41 10.43 -20.40
N LEU A 108 15.44 9.61 -20.66
CA LEU A 108 15.99 8.70 -19.67
C LEU A 108 16.75 9.44 -18.55
N LEU A 109 17.55 10.45 -18.90
CA LEU A 109 18.42 11.15 -17.97
C LEU A 109 17.69 12.20 -17.14
N ALA A 110 16.47 12.62 -17.52
CA ALA A 110 15.71 13.63 -16.79
C ALA A 110 15.52 13.29 -15.31
N GLU A 111 15.30 12.01 -14.97
CA GLU A 111 15.15 11.56 -13.57
C GLU A 111 16.45 11.66 -12.75
N THR A 112 17.61 11.75 -13.42
CA THR A 112 18.94 11.82 -12.78
C THR A 112 19.44 13.24 -12.58
N GLN A 113 18.83 14.20 -13.28
CA GLN A 113 19.20 15.60 -13.20
C GLN A 113 18.58 16.26 -11.96
N PRO A 114 19.20 17.34 -11.43
CA PRO A 114 18.55 18.15 -10.41
C PRO A 114 17.17 18.62 -10.88
N VAL A 115 16.18 18.52 -9.99
CA VAL A 115 14.80 18.93 -10.27
C VAL A 115 14.77 20.44 -10.47
N SER A 116 14.41 20.87 -11.68
CA SER A 116 14.22 22.26 -12.06
C SER A 116 13.18 22.35 -13.19
N ASP A 117 12.56 23.50 -13.40
CA ASP A 117 11.58 23.68 -14.48
C ASP A 117 12.18 23.40 -15.87
N ASP A 118 13.45 23.77 -16.11
CA ASP A 118 14.17 23.47 -17.36
C ASP A 118 14.34 21.96 -17.53
N THR A 119 14.80 21.25 -16.49
CA THR A 119 14.98 19.79 -16.51
C THR A 119 13.65 19.09 -16.80
N LEU A 120 12.59 19.48 -16.08
CA LEU A 120 11.27 18.88 -16.21
C LEU A 120 10.66 19.16 -17.58
N SER A 121 10.74 20.40 -18.08
CA SER A 121 10.22 20.75 -19.40
C SER A 121 11.01 20.08 -20.53
N THR A 122 12.33 20.00 -20.41
CA THR A 122 13.20 19.33 -21.39
C THR A 122 12.88 17.83 -21.46
N GLY A 123 12.80 17.16 -20.30
CA GLY A 123 12.46 15.74 -20.23
C GLY A 123 11.05 15.44 -20.76
N GLU A 124 10.08 16.30 -20.46
CA GLU A 124 8.69 16.18 -20.93
C GLU A 124 8.59 16.30 -22.44
N LYS A 125 9.19 17.35 -23.03
CA LYS A 125 9.22 17.56 -24.48
C LYS A 125 9.93 16.40 -25.18
N ALA A 126 11.04 15.92 -24.61
CA ALA A 126 11.75 14.78 -25.16
C ALA A 126 10.90 13.51 -25.14
N ALA A 127 10.21 13.24 -24.02
CA ALA A 127 9.33 12.08 -23.89
C ALA A 127 8.15 12.14 -24.88
N GLN A 128 7.53 13.31 -25.05
CA GLN A 128 6.48 13.53 -26.05
C GLN A 128 7.00 13.36 -27.48
N GLY A 129 8.22 13.84 -27.76
CA GLY A 129 8.92 13.63 -29.03
C GLY A 129 9.12 12.15 -29.34
N LEU A 130 9.54 11.34 -28.36
CA LEU A 130 9.66 9.88 -28.52
C LEU A 130 8.31 9.20 -28.78
N LEU A 131 7.27 9.61 -28.06
CA LEU A 131 5.93 9.04 -28.23
C LEU A 131 5.38 9.31 -29.64
N SER A 132 5.72 10.47 -30.21
CA SER A 132 5.34 10.89 -31.57
C SER A 132 6.35 10.49 -32.65
N ALA A 133 7.42 9.77 -32.31
CA ALA A 133 8.44 9.38 -33.27
C ALA A 133 7.86 8.47 -34.36
N GLU A 134 8.22 8.77 -35.61
CA GLU A 134 7.84 8.00 -36.79
C GLU A 134 8.89 6.93 -37.09
N LYS A 135 8.45 5.83 -37.73
CA LYS A 135 9.35 4.74 -38.11
C LYS A 135 10.38 5.23 -39.14
N PRO A 136 11.69 5.05 -38.90
CA PRO A 136 12.71 5.31 -39.91
C PRO A 136 12.55 4.38 -41.13
N ALA A 137 12.75 4.92 -42.34
CA ALA A 137 12.52 4.19 -43.59
C ALA A 137 13.35 2.90 -43.73
N ASN A 138 14.52 2.85 -43.11
CA ASN A 138 15.47 1.75 -43.15
C ASN A 138 15.32 0.73 -42.01
N VAL A 139 14.28 0.86 -41.17
CA VAL A 139 14.02 -0.04 -40.04
C VAL A 139 12.83 -0.93 -40.36
N ALA A 140 13.01 -2.24 -40.16
CA ALA A 140 11.96 -3.24 -40.31
C ALA A 140 10.84 -3.02 -39.28
N ASP A 141 9.59 -3.33 -39.64
CA ASP A 141 8.44 -3.06 -38.77
C ASP A 141 8.53 -3.77 -37.41
N ALA A 142 9.04 -5.00 -37.40
CA ALA A 142 9.22 -5.77 -36.18
C ALA A 142 10.25 -5.12 -35.23
N ASP A 143 11.37 -4.65 -35.77
CA ASP A 143 12.41 -3.98 -35.00
C ASP A 143 11.92 -2.62 -34.48
N TRP A 144 11.17 -1.89 -35.31
CA TRP A 144 10.54 -0.64 -34.90
C TRP A 144 9.53 -0.85 -33.79
N ALA A 145 8.63 -1.83 -33.90
CA ALA A 145 7.64 -2.13 -32.88
C ALA A 145 8.29 -2.47 -31.54
N LYS A 146 9.37 -3.26 -31.56
CA LYS A 146 10.15 -3.61 -30.37
C LYS A 146 10.84 -2.38 -29.76
N ALA A 147 11.46 -1.55 -30.60
CA ALA A 147 12.09 -0.30 -30.16
C ALA A 147 11.04 0.63 -29.53
N LYS A 148 9.92 0.84 -30.21
CA LYS A 148 8.82 1.70 -29.76
C LYS A 148 8.23 1.25 -28.44
N ALA A 149 7.98 -0.05 -28.26
CA ALA A 149 7.51 -0.60 -26.99
C ALA A 149 8.50 -0.30 -25.84
N THR A 150 9.80 -0.37 -26.10
CA THR A 150 10.83 -0.09 -25.09
C THR A 150 10.93 1.42 -24.80
N THR A 151 10.94 2.26 -25.83
CA THR A 151 11.06 3.72 -25.67
C THR A 151 9.81 4.34 -25.08
N ASP A 152 8.62 3.82 -25.41
CA ASP A 152 7.36 4.34 -24.91
C ASP A 152 7.19 4.04 -23.43
N ALA A 153 7.61 2.86 -22.97
CA ALA A 153 7.64 2.56 -21.54
C ALA A 153 8.56 3.53 -20.78
N VAL A 154 9.72 3.90 -21.36
CA VAL A 154 10.61 4.92 -20.78
C VAL A 154 9.96 6.31 -20.81
N ALA A 155 9.34 6.70 -21.92
CA ALA A 155 8.67 7.99 -22.06
C ALA A 155 7.51 8.16 -21.08
N TYR A 156 6.61 7.18 -20.99
CA TYR A 156 5.49 7.21 -20.04
C TYR A 156 5.97 7.20 -18.59
N LYS A 157 7.02 6.45 -18.26
CA LYS A 157 7.61 6.48 -16.92
C LYS A 157 8.13 7.88 -16.58
N THR A 158 8.90 8.49 -17.49
CA THR A 158 9.45 9.84 -17.30
C THR A 158 8.34 10.88 -17.19
N LEU A 159 7.29 10.80 -18.02
CA LEU A 159 6.13 11.70 -17.91
C LEU A 159 5.41 11.54 -16.57
N GLY A 160 5.26 10.30 -16.08
CA GLY A 160 4.72 10.04 -14.74
C GLY A 160 5.59 10.64 -13.62
N PHE A 161 6.91 10.51 -13.74
CA PHE A 161 7.85 11.13 -12.81
C PHE A 161 7.75 12.65 -12.82
N ILE A 162 7.73 13.28 -14.00
CA ILE A 162 7.63 14.74 -14.14
C ILE A 162 6.32 15.26 -13.58
N ALA A 163 5.20 14.57 -13.86
CA ALA A 163 3.90 14.90 -13.30
C ALA A 163 3.92 14.81 -11.77
N ALA A 164 4.54 13.77 -11.20
CA ALA A 164 4.72 13.62 -9.76
C ALA A 164 5.59 14.73 -9.14
N GLN A 165 6.69 15.15 -9.80
CA GLN A 165 7.51 16.28 -9.34
C GLN A 165 6.71 17.60 -9.34
N ARG A 166 5.79 17.76 -10.29
CA ARG A 166 4.84 18.88 -10.35
C ARG A 166 3.60 18.70 -9.46
N LYS A 167 3.55 17.63 -8.65
CA LYS A 167 2.41 17.24 -7.80
C LYS A 167 1.09 17.05 -8.57
N ASN A 168 1.17 16.81 -9.88
CA ASN A 168 0.02 16.41 -10.68
C ASN A 168 -0.14 14.89 -10.59
N TRP A 169 -0.64 14.41 -9.46
CA TRP A 169 -0.70 12.98 -9.16
C TRP A 169 -1.68 12.21 -10.04
N ALA A 170 -2.74 12.87 -10.52
CA ALA A 170 -3.71 12.27 -11.45
C ALA A 170 -3.06 11.97 -12.81
N GLU A 171 -2.27 12.91 -13.34
CA GLU A 171 -1.51 12.66 -14.57
C GLU A 171 -0.39 11.65 -14.31
N ALA A 172 0.28 11.70 -13.15
CA ALA A 172 1.30 10.71 -12.80
C ALA A 172 0.73 9.28 -12.80
N GLU A 173 -0.42 9.08 -12.16
CA GLU A 173 -1.15 7.81 -12.16
C GLU A 173 -1.43 7.33 -13.59
N LYS A 174 -2.01 8.19 -14.43
CA LYS A 174 -2.35 7.86 -15.81
C LYS A 174 -1.14 7.37 -16.59
N GLN A 175 0.00 8.04 -16.45
CA GLN A 175 1.23 7.67 -17.16
C GLN A 175 1.86 6.39 -16.60
N TYR A 176 1.88 6.19 -15.28
CA TYR A 176 2.38 4.94 -14.70
C TYR A 176 1.52 3.72 -15.05
N ARG A 177 0.19 3.89 -15.18
CA ARG A 177 -0.69 2.83 -15.70
C ARG A 177 -0.30 2.39 -17.11
N LYS A 178 -0.02 3.34 -18.01
CA LYS A 178 0.46 3.02 -19.38
C LYS A 178 1.73 2.18 -19.35
N VAL A 179 2.67 2.49 -18.46
CA VAL A 179 3.89 1.69 -18.31
C VAL A 179 3.57 0.26 -17.85
N LEU A 180 2.66 0.09 -16.89
CA LEU A 180 2.29 -1.24 -16.37
C LEU A 180 1.42 -2.06 -17.35
N GLU A 181 0.66 -1.40 -18.22
CA GLU A 181 -0.02 -2.06 -19.35
C GLU A 181 0.99 -2.69 -20.31
N MET A 182 2.11 -2.01 -20.57
CA MET A 182 3.17 -2.45 -21.48
C MET A 182 4.17 -3.40 -20.84
N THR A 183 4.55 -3.11 -19.59
CA THR A 183 5.54 -3.84 -18.79
C THR A 183 4.92 -4.19 -17.43
N PRO A 184 4.09 -5.24 -17.36
CA PRO A 184 3.38 -5.64 -16.14
C PRO A 184 4.30 -5.87 -14.95
N ASN A 185 5.46 -6.47 -15.20
CA ASN A 185 6.45 -6.80 -14.17
C ASN A 185 7.45 -5.65 -14.04
N PHE A 186 7.01 -4.54 -13.43
CA PHE A 186 7.88 -3.41 -13.12
C PHE A 186 7.60 -2.88 -11.71
N ALA A 187 8.35 -3.41 -10.73
CA ALA A 187 8.12 -3.16 -9.32
C ALA A 187 8.30 -1.67 -8.94
N GLN A 188 9.30 -0.99 -9.52
CA GLN A 188 9.50 0.45 -9.30
C GLN A 188 8.28 1.27 -9.72
N VAL A 189 7.67 0.96 -10.86
CA VAL A 189 6.50 1.70 -11.37
C VAL A 189 5.26 1.34 -10.58
N SER A 190 5.12 0.09 -10.12
CA SER A 190 4.05 -0.28 -9.18
C SER A 190 4.16 0.54 -7.89
N TYR A 191 5.36 0.72 -7.35
CA TYR A 191 5.58 1.59 -6.20
C TYR A 191 5.20 3.05 -6.49
N SER A 192 5.70 3.61 -7.59
CA SER A 192 5.39 5.00 -7.98
C SER A 192 3.90 5.23 -8.22
N LEU A 193 3.19 4.26 -8.81
CA LEU A 193 1.75 4.29 -8.99
C LEU A 193 1.02 4.26 -7.64
N GLY A 194 1.38 3.34 -6.74
CA GLY A 194 0.83 3.28 -5.39
C GLY A 194 1.02 4.60 -4.63
N MET A 195 2.20 5.22 -4.74
CA MET A 195 2.48 6.53 -4.14
C MET A 195 1.67 7.66 -4.77
N ALA A 196 1.53 7.70 -6.09
CA ALA A 196 0.70 8.70 -6.77
C ALA A 196 -0.77 8.61 -6.35
N ILE A 197 -1.31 7.39 -6.25
CA ILE A 197 -2.67 7.14 -5.76
C ILE A 197 -2.79 7.55 -4.30
N TYR A 198 -1.80 7.23 -3.46
CA TYR A 198 -1.79 7.64 -2.06
C TYR A 198 -1.83 9.16 -1.89
N GLN A 199 -1.08 9.91 -2.70
CA GLN A 199 -1.14 11.38 -2.67
C GLN A 199 -2.53 11.90 -3.06
N GLN A 200 -3.18 11.31 -4.07
CA GLN A 200 -4.56 11.65 -4.40
C GLN A 200 -5.53 11.32 -3.27
N VAL A 201 -5.35 10.19 -2.57
CA VAL A 201 -6.15 9.85 -1.37
C VAL A 201 -6.00 10.93 -0.31
N LEU A 202 -4.78 11.43 -0.07
CA LEU A 202 -4.55 12.50 0.90
C LEU A 202 -5.21 13.83 0.48
N GLU A 203 -5.11 14.19 -0.80
CA GLU A 203 -5.67 15.44 -1.33
C GLU A 203 -7.20 15.43 -1.40
N THR A 204 -7.79 14.32 -1.85
CA THR A 204 -9.24 14.18 -2.05
C THR A 204 -9.97 13.61 -0.83
N LYS A 205 -9.24 13.07 0.15
CA LYS A 205 -9.77 12.27 1.27
C LYS A 205 -10.60 11.06 0.84
N ASN A 206 -10.43 10.59 -0.40
CA ASN A 206 -11.10 9.41 -0.91
C ASN A 206 -10.44 8.13 -0.37
N VAL A 207 -10.85 7.72 0.83
CA VAL A 207 -10.28 6.55 1.53
C VAL A 207 -10.56 5.22 0.82
N ASP A 208 -11.55 5.15 -0.06
CA ASP A 208 -11.92 3.94 -0.79
C ASP A 208 -10.79 3.44 -1.69
N ARG A 209 -9.90 4.35 -2.11
CA ARG A 209 -8.73 4.01 -2.94
C ARG A 209 -7.52 3.52 -2.14
N GLN A 210 -7.57 3.45 -0.81
CA GLN A 210 -6.46 2.94 -0.01
C GLN A 210 -6.18 1.45 -0.26
N SER A 211 -7.21 0.67 -0.58
CA SER A 211 -7.06 -0.73 -1.02
C SER A 211 -6.23 -0.83 -2.30
N GLU A 212 -6.42 0.10 -3.24
CA GLU A 212 -5.62 0.15 -4.46
C GLU A 212 -4.15 0.53 -4.19
N VAL A 213 -3.90 1.44 -3.25
CA VAL A 213 -2.53 1.74 -2.77
C VAL A 213 -1.87 0.47 -2.22
N LEU A 214 -2.60 -0.25 -1.36
CA LEU A 214 -2.13 -1.51 -0.78
C LEU A 214 -1.76 -2.55 -1.83
N HIS A 215 -2.58 -2.73 -2.86
CA HIS A 215 -2.31 -3.64 -3.97
C HIS A 215 -0.98 -3.31 -4.65
N HIS A 216 -0.77 -2.04 -5.00
CA HIS A 216 0.43 -1.60 -5.72
C HIS A 216 1.70 -1.64 -4.86
N LEU A 217 1.60 -1.31 -3.57
CA LEU A 217 2.72 -1.45 -2.62
C LEU A 217 3.07 -2.93 -2.39
N ALA A 218 2.06 -3.79 -2.22
CA ALA A 218 2.25 -5.24 -2.10
C ALA A 218 2.94 -5.81 -3.34
N ARG A 219 2.47 -5.42 -4.54
CA ARG A 219 3.10 -5.79 -5.82
C ARG A 219 4.56 -5.36 -5.88
N ALA A 220 4.85 -4.09 -5.57
CA ALA A 220 6.21 -3.56 -5.59
C ALA A 220 7.16 -4.29 -4.63
N ALA A 221 6.69 -4.61 -3.42
CA ALA A 221 7.46 -5.32 -2.41
C ALA A 221 7.68 -6.82 -2.75
N SER A 222 6.82 -7.39 -3.58
CA SER A 222 6.72 -8.85 -3.75
C SER A 222 7.23 -9.37 -5.10
N LEU A 223 7.30 -8.53 -6.14
CA LEU A 223 7.82 -8.95 -7.45
C LEU A 223 9.31 -9.30 -7.37
N THR A 224 9.67 -10.46 -7.93
CA THR A 224 11.04 -10.97 -8.05
C THR A 224 11.38 -11.30 -9.50
N GLY A 225 12.67 -11.35 -9.84
CA GLY A 225 13.13 -11.65 -11.20
C GLY A 225 13.10 -10.44 -12.13
N GLN A 226 12.55 -10.60 -13.35
CA GLN A 226 12.54 -9.50 -14.31
C GLN A 226 11.69 -8.33 -13.82
N GLY A 227 12.33 -7.15 -13.68
CA GLY A 227 11.68 -5.91 -13.24
C GLY A 227 11.47 -5.80 -11.74
N GLU A 228 12.13 -6.65 -10.95
CA GLU A 228 12.23 -6.50 -9.49
C GLU A 228 12.95 -5.20 -9.10
N LEU A 229 12.77 -4.78 -7.84
CA LEU A 229 13.47 -3.62 -7.32
C LEU A 229 14.99 -3.87 -7.24
N PRO A 230 15.83 -2.82 -7.42
CA PRO A 230 17.25 -2.89 -7.10
C PRO A 230 17.45 -3.39 -5.66
N PRO A 231 18.49 -4.22 -5.36
CA PRO A 231 18.69 -4.79 -4.03
C PRO A 231 18.64 -3.78 -2.89
N ALA A 232 19.24 -2.59 -3.09
CA ALA A 232 19.24 -1.50 -2.11
C ALA A 232 17.83 -0.99 -1.74
N ASN A 233 16.84 -1.15 -2.62
CA ASN A 233 15.50 -0.61 -2.46
C ASN A 233 14.48 -1.66 -2.01
N ARG A 234 14.80 -2.96 -2.06
CA ARG A 234 13.84 -4.05 -1.74
C ARG A 234 13.35 -3.95 -0.29
N LYS A 235 14.30 -3.95 0.66
CA LYS A 235 13.96 -3.91 2.09
C LYS A 235 13.24 -2.61 2.49
N PRO A 236 13.69 -1.40 2.09
CA PRO A 236 12.97 -0.18 2.42
C PRO A 236 11.53 -0.14 1.88
N VAL A 237 11.29 -0.61 0.66
CA VAL A 237 9.94 -0.67 0.08
C VAL A 237 9.08 -1.70 0.80
N ASP A 238 9.66 -2.86 1.15
CA ASP A 238 8.96 -3.89 1.92
C ASP A 238 8.56 -3.40 3.32
N ASP A 239 9.51 -2.79 4.05
CA ASP A 239 9.26 -2.24 5.38
C ASP A 239 8.15 -1.15 5.32
N TYR A 240 8.15 -0.32 4.27
CA TYR A 240 7.11 0.68 4.05
C TYR A 240 5.74 0.04 3.79
N PHE A 241 5.67 -0.97 2.91
CA PHE A 241 4.44 -1.73 2.64
C PHE A 241 3.89 -2.36 3.92
N VAL A 242 4.71 -3.07 4.70
CA VAL A 242 4.30 -3.72 5.94
C VAL A 242 3.77 -2.70 6.95
N LYS A 243 4.46 -1.56 7.10
CA LYS A 243 4.01 -0.48 7.98
C LYS A 243 2.67 0.09 7.53
N PHE A 244 2.51 0.37 6.24
CA PHE A 244 1.27 0.87 5.66
C PHE A 244 0.13 -0.12 5.89
N TYR A 245 0.35 -1.40 5.59
CA TYR A 245 -0.61 -2.49 5.79
C TYR A 245 -1.08 -2.59 7.25
N ASN A 246 -0.14 -2.64 8.20
CA ASN A 246 -0.48 -2.74 9.62
C ASN A 246 -1.21 -1.50 10.13
N THR A 247 -0.91 -0.32 9.59
CA THR A 247 -1.61 0.92 9.93
C THR A 247 -3.04 0.90 9.39
N TYR A 248 -3.22 0.46 8.15
CA TYR A 248 -4.52 0.33 7.48
C TYR A 248 -5.42 -0.72 8.16
N ARG A 249 -4.87 -1.90 8.43
CA ARG A 249 -5.62 -3.10 8.85
C ARG A 249 -5.62 -3.35 10.37
N GLY A 250 -4.67 -2.72 11.09
CA GLY A 250 -4.48 -2.92 12.53
C GLY A 250 -3.76 -4.20 12.93
N SER A 251 -3.41 -5.09 11.98
CA SER A 251 -2.64 -6.32 12.19
C SER A 251 -1.93 -6.76 10.91
N SER A 252 -1.02 -7.73 11.01
CA SER A 252 -0.31 -8.34 9.87
C SER A 252 -1.00 -9.58 9.29
N GLU A 253 -2.11 -10.02 9.87
CA GLU A 253 -2.91 -11.12 9.31
C GLU A 253 -3.39 -10.71 7.91
N GLY A 254 -3.47 -11.64 6.96
CA GLY A 254 -3.86 -11.34 5.57
C GLY A 254 -2.73 -10.77 4.67
N ILE A 255 -1.56 -10.44 5.22
CA ILE A 255 -0.53 -9.73 4.44
C ILE A 255 0.06 -10.59 3.32
N GLU A 256 0.25 -11.89 3.55
CA GLU A 256 0.81 -12.80 2.55
C GLU A 256 -0.17 -13.08 1.41
N GLU A 257 -1.47 -13.10 1.71
CA GLU A 257 -2.55 -13.17 0.72
C GLU A 257 -2.54 -11.94 -0.18
N LEU A 258 -2.38 -10.75 0.40
CA LEU A 258 -2.27 -9.51 -0.38
C LEU A 258 -0.98 -9.47 -1.22
N ARG A 259 0.15 -10.00 -0.71
CA ARG A 259 1.38 -10.15 -1.50
C ARG A 259 1.17 -11.08 -2.70
N ALA A 260 0.51 -12.22 -2.48
CA ALA A 260 0.20 -13.17 -3.54
C ALA A 260 -0.69 -12.53 -4.61
N LEU A 261 -1.73 -11.79 -4.21
CA LEU A 261 -2.59 -11.04 -5.12
C LEU A 261 -1.81 -9.98 -5.90
N GLY A 262 -0.97 -9.21 -5.21
CA GLY A 262 -0.11 -8.19 -5.81
C GLY A 262 0.84 -8.76 -6.85
N LYS A 263 1.40 -9.96 -6.64
CA LYS A 263 2.21 -10.67 -7.67
C LYS A 263 1.37 -11.10 -8.87
N ALA A 264 0.20 -11.67 -8.61
CA ALA A 264 -0.65 -12.27 -9.64
C ALA A 264 -1.32 -11.25 -10.57
N LYS A 265 -1.73 -10.09 -10.04
CA LYS A 265 -2.48 -9.08 -10.80
C LYS A 265 -1.73 -7.76 -10.89
N THR A 266 -1.61 -7.24 -12.12
CA THR A 266 -0.99 -5.93 -12.37
C THR A 266 -1.80 -4.79 -11.76
N PHE A 267 -3.12 -4.84 -11.96
CA PHE A 267 -4.10 -3.92 -11.41
C PHE A 267 -5.10 -4.69 -10.56
N PRO A 268 -5.64 -4.08 -9.49
CA PRO A 268 -6.74 -4.69 -8.76
C PRO A 268 -8.01 -4.72 -9.63
N ASP A 269 -8.92 -5.64 -9.33
CA ASP A 269 -10.21 -5.68 -10.03
C ASP A 269 -11.07 -4.45 -9.70
N PRO A 270 -12.01 -4.05 -10.57
CA PRO A 270 -12.98 -3.01 -10.24
C PRO A 270 -13.71 -3.33 -8.93
N GLY A 271 -13.72 -2.37 -7.99
CA GLY A 271 -14.34 -2.55 -6.67
C GLY A 271 -13.48 -3.34 -5.67
N PHE A 272 -12.20 -3.58 -5.95
CA PHE A 272 -11.29 -4.21 -5.00
C PHE A 272 -11.26 -3.46 -3.66
N HIS A 273 -11.52 -4.21 -2.59
CA HIS A 273 -11.52 -3.71 -1.23
C HIS A 273 -10.76 -4.68 -0.32
N TRP A 274 -9.96 -4.14 0.59
CA TRP A 274 -9.35 -4.87 1.68
C TRP A 274 -9.88 -4.29 2.99
N ASP A 275 -10.26 -5.13 3.95
CA ASP A 275 -10.87 -4.62 5.18
C ASP A 275 -9.90 -3.71 5.96
N THR A 276 -10.39 -2.52 6.31
CA THR A 276 -9.72 -1.58 7.22
C THR A 276 -9.72 -2.13 8.65
N LYS A 277 -8.90 -1.53 9.53
CA LYS A 277 -8.90 -1.80 10.97
C LYS A 277 -10.30 -1.71 11.58
N ALA A 278 -11.09 -0.71 11.18
CA ALA A 278 -12.44 -0.50 11.70
C ALA A 278 -13.40 -1.59 11.23
N GLU A 279 -13.33 -1.99 9.95
CA GLU A 279 -14.17 -3.05 9.41
C GLU A 279 -13.81 -4.43 9.98
N VAL A 280 -12.52 -4.71 10.16
CA VAL A 280 -12.05 -5.91 10.86
C VAL A 280 -12.58 -5.94 12.30
N ALA A 281 -12.51 -4.82 13.03
CA ALA A 281 -13.04 -4.73 14.39
C ALA A 281 -14.56 -4.93 14.42
N ALA A 282 -15.30 -4.27 13.53
CA ALA A 282 -16.75 -4.39 13.42
C ALA A 282 -17.20 -5.81 13.02
N LYS A 283 -16.44 -6.49 12.15
CA LYS A 283 -16.69 -7.89 11.80
C LYS A 283 -16.47 -8.80 13.01
N LYS A 284 -15.37 -8.63 13.75
CA LYS A 284 -15.12 -9.39 14.98
C LYS A 284 -16.18 -9.16 16.05
N GLU A 285 -16.65 -7.92 16.21
CA GLU A 285 -17.72 -7.61 17.17
C GLU A 285 -19.06 -8.23 16.75
N ARG A 286 -19.39 -8.22 15.45
CA ARG A 286 -20.57 -8.94 14.92
C ARG A 286 -20.48 -10.45 15.16
N GLU A 287 -19.36 -11.07 14.79
CA GLU A 287 -19.12 -12.50 15.01
C GLU A 287 -19.18 -12.86 16.50
N PHE A 288 -18.65 -11.99 17.37
CA PHE A 288 -18.77 -12.14 18.82
C PHE A 288 -20.21 -12.06 19.29
N ALA A 289 -21.00 -11.10 18.81
CA ALA A 289 -22.40 -10.92 19.18
C ALA A 289 -23.27 -12.08 18.71
N GLU A 290 -23.03 -12.59 17.50
CA GLU A 290 -23.72 -13.78 16.97
C GLU A 290 -23.39 -15.04 17.80
N SER A 291 -22.13 -15.20 18.21
CA SER A 291 -21.69 -16.35 19.00
C SER A 291 -22.04 -16.22 20.49
N ASN A 292 -22.22 -15.00 21.01
CA ASN A 292 -22.41 -14.71 22.43
C ASN A 292 -23.48 -13.62 22.66
N PRO A 293 -24.75 -13.84 22.25
CA PRO A 293 -25.77 -12.79 22.23
C PRO A 293 -26.06 -12.17 23.61
N ARG A 294 -26.07 -12.98 24.68
CA ARG A 294 -26.28 -12.49 26.06
C ARG A 294 -25.11 -11.64 26.56
N LEU A 295 -23.88 -12.04 26.25
CA LEU A 295 -22.69 -11.32 26.66
C LEU A 295 -22.55 -10.00 25.88
N ALA A 296 -22.86 -10.01 24.58
CA ALA A 296 -22.90 -8.81 23.77
C ALA A 296 -24.00 -7.84 24.22
N LEU A 297 -25.18 -8.35 24.60
CA LEU A 297 -26.24 -7.54 25.22
C LEU A 297 -25.73 -6.84 26.48
N TRP A 298 -25.12 -7.59 27.41
CA TRP A 298 -24.59 -6.98 28.64
C TRP A 298 -23.46 -6.00 28.40
N LYS A 299 -22.52 -6.31 27.48
CA LYS A 299 -21.46 -5.38 27.07
C LYS A 299 -22.06 -4.05 26.60
N ASN A 300 -23.05 -4.10 25.70
CA ASN A 300 -23.71 -2.89 25.20
C ASN A 300 -24.42 -2.11 26.32
N ILE A 301 -25.12 -2.80 27.22
CA ILE A 301 -25.76 -2.17 28.39
C ILE A 301 -24.72 -1.47 29.27
N LYS A 302 -23.62 -2.16 29.59
CA LYS A 302 -22.53 -1.62 30.40
C LYS A 302 -21.89 -0.41 29.74
N ASP A 303 -21.60 -0.47 28.44
CA ASP A 303 -21.03 0.64 27.67
C ASP A 303 -21.92 1.90 27.74
N GLN A 304 -23.26 1.75 27.70
CA GLN A 304 -24.20 2.86 27.89
C GLN A 304 -24.24 3.38 29.33
N LEU A 305 -24.22 2.49 30.32
CA LEU A 305 -24.25 2.86 31.75
C LEU A 305 -22.99 3.62 32.21
N ILE A 306 -21.82 3.32 31.62
CA ILE A 306 -20.57 4.00 31.97
C ILE A 306 -20.34 5.30 31.18
N ALA A 307 -21.14 5.56 30.14
CA ALA A 307 -21.07 6.81 29.38
C ALA A 307 -21.44 8.03 30.25
N ASP A 308 -21.22 9.24 29.74
CA ASP A 308 -21.47 10.50 30.46
C ASP A 308 -22.94 10.66 30.85
N ASN A 309 -23.86 10.12 30.03
CA ASN A 309 -25.30 10.13 30.25
C ASN A 309 -25.84 8.81 30.84
N GLY A 310 -24.97 7.97 31.42
CA GLY A 310 -25.34 6.64 31.90
C GLY A 310 -26.47 6.59 32.94
N GLU A 311 -26.54 7.56 33.84
CA GLU A 311 -27.65 7.68 34.81
C GLU A 311 -28.99 7.95 34.12
N GLN A 312 -29.00 8.80 33.09
CA GLN A 312 -30.21 9.09 32.31
C GLN A 312 -30.65 7.88 31.49
N TYR A 313 -29.68 7.14 30.92
CA TYR A 313 -29.95 5.88 30.25
C TYR A 313 -30.57 4.87 31.21
N PHE A 314 -30.01 4.73 32.42
CA PHE A 314 -30.57 3.83 33.43
C PHE A 314 -32.01 4.19 33.79
N GLU A 315 -32.27 5.43 34.22
CA GLU A 315 -33.60 5.89 34.64
C GLU A 315 -34.63 5.85 33.50
N GLY A 316 -34.21 6.14 32.27
CA GLY A 316 -35.11 6.25 31.12
C GLY A 316 -35.35 4.95 30.34
N GLN A 317 -34.42 4.00 30.35
CA GLN A 317 -34.45 2.82 29.47
C GLN A 317 -34.31 1.48 30.20
N MET A 318 -33.75 1.47 31.42
CA MET A 318 -33.51 0.23 32.15
C MET A 318 -34.39 0.08 33.38
N LYS A 319 -34.46 1.10 34.23
CA LYS A 319 -35.10 1.00 35.54
C LYS A 319 -36.54 0.54 35.41
N ASN A 320 -36.88 -0.52 36.13
CA ASN A 320 -38.19 -1.17 36.10
C ASN A 320 -38.59 -1.79 34.74
N ALA A 321 -37.66 -1.92 33.78
CA ALA A 321 -37.89 -2.57 32.50
C ALA A 321 -37.36 -4.01 32.51
N ALA A 322 -38.12 -4.94 31.94
CA ALA A 322 -37.67 -6.33 31.80
C ALA A 322 -36.49 -6.41 30.82
N ILE A 323 -35.39 -7.02 31.26
CA ILE A 323 -34.21 -7.28 30.41
C ILE A 323 -34.20 -8.77 30.04
N PRO A 324 -33.83 -9.13 28.79
CA PRO A 324 -33.62 -10.52 28.42
C PRO A 324 -32.67 -11.25 29.39
N GLN A 325 -32.89 -12.55 29.55
CA GLN A 325 -32.09 -13.41 30.43
C GLN A 325 -30.58 -13.22 30.20
N LEU A 326 -29.86 -12.96 31.28
CA LEU A 326 -28.40 -12.80 31.28
C LEU A 326 -27.73 -14.07 31.79
N ARG A 327 -26.43 -14.21 31.47
CA ARG A 327 -25.56 -15.30 31.93
C ARG A 327 -24.43 -14.70 32.75
N GLY A 328 -24.09 -15.30 33.88
CA GLY A 328 -23.00 -14.83 34.73
C GLY A 328 -22.42 -15.90 35.64
N TRP A 329 -21.46 -15.49 36.45
CA TRP A 329 -20.82 -16.32 37.46
C TRP A 329 -21.04 -15.74 38.85
N VAL A 330 -21.44 -16.60 39.78
CA VAL A 330 -21.60 -16.23 41.19
C VAL A 330 -20.24 -15.80 41.75
N VAL A 331 -20.15 -14.58 42.27
CA VAL A 331 -18.97 -14.08 42.98
C VAL A 331 -19.13 -14.36 44.47
N SER A 332 -20.29 -14.01 45.03
CA SER A 332 -20.61 -14.26 46.43
C SER A 332 -22.12 -14.20 46.69
N GLY A 333 -22.56 -14.70 47.84
CA GLY A 333 -23.95 -14.63 48.28
C GLY A 333 -24.08 -14.25 49.75
N THR A 334 -25.09 -13.46 50.10
CA THR A 334 -25.34 -12.96 51.45
C THR A 334 -26.79 -13.23 51.86
N PRO A 335 -27.04 -13.91 52.99
CA PRO A 335 -26.09 -14.69 53.81
C PRO A 335 -25.54 -15.91 53.05
N GLU A 336 -24.30 -16.34 53.34
CA GLU A 336 -23.58 -17.36 52.57
C GLU A 336 -24.36 -18.68 52.39
N ALA A 337 -24.98 -19.20 53.45
CA ALA A 337 -25.65 -20.51 53.42
C ALA A 337 -26.97 -20.52 52.62
N ARG A 338 -27.69 -19.40 52.61
CA ARG A 338 -29.03 -19.25 52.00
C ARG A 338 -29.15 -17.81 51.49
N PRO A 339 -28.48 -17.48 50.37
CA PRO A 339 -28.32 -16.10 49.95
C PRO A 339 -29.64 -15.47 49.53
N LYS A 340 -29.86 -14.24 49.99
CA LYS A 340 -30.93 -13.35 49.55
C LYS A 340 -30.40 -12.26 48.61
N GLU A 341 -29.10 -11.96 48.72
CA GLU A 341 -28.37 -11.12 47.79
C GLU A 341 -27.26 -11.95 47.14
N ILE A 342 -27.10 -11.88 45.82
CA ILE A 342 -26.07 -12.62 45.08
C ILE A 342 -25.31 -11.65 44.20
N LYS A 343 -23.99 -11.56 44.38
CA LYS A 343 -23.12 -10.81 43.49
C LYS A 343 -22.73 -11.67 42.30
N VAL A 344 -22.84 -11.10 41.10
CA VAL A 344 -22.64 -11.82 39.83
C VAL A 344 -21.67 -11.03 38.95
N ALA A 345 -20.69 -11.74 38.40
CA ALA A 345 -19.78 -11.25 37.36
C ALA A 345 -20.29 -11.67 35.98
N ILE A 346 -20.15 -10.81 34.96
CA ILE A 346 -20.70 -11.08 33.61
C ILE A 346 -19.61 -11.02 32.53
N MET A 347 -18.75 -9.99 32.56
CA MET A 347 -17.69 -9.80 31.57
C MET A 347 -16.47 -10.67 31.87
N ASP A 348 -16.24 -10.95 33.14
CA ASP A 348 -15.23 -11.88 33.64
C ASP A 348 -15.84 -12.75 34.78
N LYS A 349 -15.04 -13.58 35.43
CA LYS A 349 -15.50 -14.52 36.48
C LYS A 349 -15.34 -14.00 37.91
N GLU A 350 -14.81 -12.81 38.09
CA GLU A 350 -14.27 -12.33 39.36
C GLU A 350 -14.89 -10.99 39.78
N THR A 351 -15.02 -10.06 38.83
CA THR A 351 -15.48 -8.68 39.04
C THR A 351 -17.01 -8.65 39.15
N PRO A 352 -17.57 -8.39 40.35
CA PRO A 352 -19.01 -8.29 40.49
C PRO A 352 -19.53 -7.04 39.76
N GLU A 353 -20.50 -7.25 38.88
CA GLU A 353 -21.13 -6.20 38.08
C GLU A 353 -22.63 -6.06 38.38
N ILE A 354 -23.22 -7.13 38.91
CA ILE A 354 -24.65 -7.21 39.21
C ILE A 354 -24.82 -7.70 40.65
N THR A 355 -25.82 -7.15 41.33
CA THR A 355 -26.34 -7.68 42.58
C THR A 355 -27.79 -8.13 42.38
N LEU A 356 -28.04 -9.43 42.47
CA LEU A 356 -29.40 -9.98 42.47
C LEU A 356 -29.96 -9.90 43.89
N LYS A 357 -31.06 -9.17 44.08
CA LYS A 357 -31.86 -9.15 45.31
C LYS A 357 -33.07 -10.05 45.11
N LEU A 358 -33.16 -11.13 45.87
CA LEU A 358 -34.26 -12.09 45.80
C LEU A 358 -35.33 -11.78 46.85
N GLU A 359 -36.60 -11.90 46.49
CA GLU A 359 -37.67 -11.86 47.49
C GLU A 359 -37.54 -13.02 48.50
N THR A 360 -37.21 -14.20 47.98
CA THR A 360 -37.12 -15.47 48.72
C THR A 360 -35.71 -16.07 48.63
N ALA A 361 -34.96 -16.04 49.74
CA ALA A 361 -33.54 -16.45 49.82
C ALA A 361 -33.26 -17.90 49.37
N MET A 362 -32.23 -18.20 48.57
CA MET A 362 -31.95 -19.53 48.02
C MET A 362 -31.94 -20.69 49.04
N ALA A 363 -32.17 -21.92 48.57
CA ALA A 363 -32.27 -23.10 49.44
C ALA A 363 -30.94 -23.51 50.06
N ASN A 364 -29.83 -23.26 49.36
CA ASN A 364 -28.46 -23.61 49.71
C ASN A 364 -27.49 -22.62 49.06
N LYS A 365 -26.22 -22.67 49.47
CA LYS A 365 -25.14 -21.89 48.88
C LYS A 365 -24.76 -22.40 47.48
N ALA A 366 -24.20 -21.49 46.67
CA ALA A 366 -23.43 -21.82 45.47
C ALA A 366 -21.97 -21.38 45.70
N ASP A 367 -21.02 -22.14 45.17
CA ASP A 367 -19.60 -21.80 45.27
C ASP A 367 -19.26 -20.66 44.28
N ALA A 368 -18.27 -19.85 44.61
CA ALA A 368 -17.79 -18.80 43.70
C ALA A 368 -17.34 -19.42 42.36
N GLY A 369 -17.67 -18.77 41.25
CA GLY A 369 -17.46 -19.30 39.90
C GLY A 369 -18.57 -20.22 39.39
N THR A 370 -19.62 -20.50 40.18
CA THR A 370 -20.80 -21.22 39.70
C THR A 370 -21.47 -20.41 38.58
N GLU A 371 -21.66 -21.03 37.42
CA GLU A 371 -22.33 -20.41 36.29
C GLU A 371 -23.85 -20.44 36.47
N ILE A 372 -24.50 -19.30 36.26
CA ILE A 372 -25.95 -19.15 36.37
C ILE A 372 -26.50 -18.37 35.17
N MET A 373 -27.77 -18.62 34.86
CA MET A 373 -28.57 -17.72 34.02
C MET A 373 -29.66 -17.11 34.87
N PHE A 374 -29.96 -15.84 34.67
CA PHE A 374 -30.96 -15.16 35.49
C PHE A 374 -31.80 -14.15 34.72
N GLU A 375 -33.03 -13.98 35.17
CA GLU A 375 -33.95 -12.91 34.78
C GLU A 375 -34.26 -12.04 36.00
N GLY A 376 -34.37 -10.74 35.80
CA GLY A 376 -34.72 -9.80 36.86
C GLY A 376 -35.01 -8.43 36.30
N VAL A 377 -35.49 -7.56 37.18
CA VAL A 377 -35.82 -6.17 36.86
C VAL A 377 -34.77 -5.27 37.52
N PRO A 378 -34.01 -4.45 36.76
CA PRO A 378 -33.03 -3.56 37.35
C PRO A 378 -33.72 -2.41 38.11
N THR A 379 -33.26 -2.14 39.32
CA THR A 379 -33.88 -1.18 40.25
C THR A 379 -32.93 -0.07 40.68
N GLU A 380 -31.64 -0.36 40.82
CA GLU A 380 -30.61 0.60 41.21
C GLU A 380 -29.37 0.45 40.31
N PHE A 381 -28.66 1.56 40.08
CA PHE A 381 -27.39 1.61 39.37
C PHE A 381 -26.39 2.47 40.14
N THR A 382 -25.15 2.01 40.23
CA THR A 382 -24.01 2.75 40.75
C THR A 382 -22.88 2.67 39.74
N LYS A 383 -22.33 3.82 39.32
CA LYS A 383 -21.27 3.88 38.32
C LYS A 383 -19.91 3.45 38.88
N GLU A 384 -19.59 3.85 40.11
CA GLU A 384 -18.32 3.54 40.79
C GLU A 384 -18.52 3.23 42.28
N PRO A 385 -18.21 2.00 42.75
CA PRO A 385 -17.90 0.83 41.94
C PRO A 385 -19.10 0.44 41.07
N PHE A 386 -18.82 -0.03 39.85
CA PHE A 386 -19.87 -0.40 38.90
C PHE A 386 -20.74 -1.53 39.46
N ASN A 387 -22.04 -1.27 39.61
CA ASN A 387 -23.00 -2.27 40.05
C ASN A 387 -24.42 -1.92 39.57
N VAL A 388 -25.13 -2.92 39.03
CA VAL A 388 -26.57 -2.83 38.77
C VAL A 388 -27.29 -3.80 39.69
N VAL A 389 -28.25 -3.30 40.46
CA VAL A 389 -29.09 -4.13 41.31
C VAL A 389 -30.29 -4.61 40.50
N PHE A 390 -30.49 -5.92 40.46
CA PHE A 390 -31.65 -6.56 39.88
C PHE A 390 -32.52 -7.13 40.99
N GLU A 391 -33.81 -6.82 40.96
CA GLU A 391 -34.81 -7.50 41.75
C GLU A 391 -35.27 -8.75 41.01
N VAL A 392 -35.27 -9.88 41.72
CA VAL A 392 -35.58 -11.20 41.18
C VAL A 392 -36.80 -11.74 41.93
N GLU A 393 -37.94 -11.77 41.25
CA GLU A 393 -39.25 -12.12 41.82
C GLU A 393 -39.28 -13.53 42.42
N SER A 394 -38.61 -14.51 41.79
CA SER A 394 -38.59 -15.89 42.27
C SER A 394 -37.28 -16.60 41.98
N ARG A 395 -36.95 -17.60 42.80
CA ARG A 395 -35.72 -18.41 42.61
C ARG A 395 -35.70 -19.17 41.29
N ASP A 396 -36.87 -19.46 40.72
CA ASP A 396 -37.02 -20.16 39.44
C ASP A 396 -36.53 -19.31 38.26
N LYS A 397 -36.35 -17.99 38.47
CA LYS A 397 -35.67 -17.09 37.54
C LYS A 397 -34.15 -17.18 37.59
N ILE A 398 -33.58 -18.06 38.42
CA ILE A 398 -32.15 -18.34 38.47
C ILE A 398 -31.92 -19.81 38.10
N GLU A 399 -31.40 -20.04 36.91
CA GLU A 399 -31.00 -21.35 36.42
C GLU A 399 -29.52 -21.63 36.71
N GLY A 400 -29.15 -22.92 36.80
CA GLY A 400 -27.77 -23.33 37.09
C GLY A 400 -27.40 -23.35 38.57
N TRP A 401 -28.33 -23.00 39.48
CA TRP A 401 -28.09 -23.07 40.91
C TRP A 401 -27.94 -24.54 41.39
N PRO A 402 -26.99 -24.84 42.29
CA PRO A 402 -26.78 -26.20 42.79
C PRO A 402 -27.99 -26.71 43.58
N ALA A 403 -28.31 -27.99 43.39
CA ALA A 403 -29.40 -28.65 44.09
C ALA A 403 -29.17 -28.68 45.61
N PRO A 404 -30.22 -28.55 46.43
CA PRO A 404 -30.10 -28.63 47.88
C PRO A 404 -29.63 -30.03 48.30
N PRO A 405 -28.77 -30.12 49.33
CA PRO A 405 -28.31 -31.41 49.84
C PRO A 405 -29.52 -32.24 50.34
N PRO A 406 -29.51 -33.57 50.15
CA PRO A 406 -30.61 -34.41 50.58
C PRO A 406 -30.85 -34.27 52.10
N PRO A 407 -32.12 -34.28 52.54
CA PRO A 407 -32.46 -34.07 53.94
C PRO A 407 -31.73 -35.10 54.80
N ALA A 408 -30.99 -34.62 55.79
CA ALA A 408 -30.25 -35.48 56.72
C ALA A 408 -31.22 -36.52 57.32
N LYS A 409 -30.92 -37.81 57.14
CA LYS A 409 -31.68 -38.91 57.75
C LYS A 409 -31.78 -38.62 59.24
N LYS A 410 -32.99 -38.36 59.75
CA LYS A 410 -33.23 -38.14 61.18
C LYS A 410 -32.65 -39.32 61.95
N ALA A 411 -31.68 -39.07 62.81
CA ALA A 411 -31.14 -40.09 63.70
C ALA A 411 -32.30 -40.68 64.53
N PRO A 412 -32.42 -42.02 64.63
CA PRO A 412 -33.52 -42.63 65.37
C PRO A 412 -33.48 -42.17 66.83
N ALA A 413 -34.63 -41.71 67.32
CA ALA A 413 -34.80 -41.21 68.68
C ALA A 413 -34.29 -42.25 69.69
N ARG A 414 -33.25 -41.89 70.46
CA ARG A 414 -32.74 -42.68 71.57
C ARG A 414 -33.87 -42.86 72.59
N LYS A 415 -34.49 -44.05 72.62
CA LYS A 415 -35.41 -44.45 73.70
C LYS A 415 -34.62 -44.41 75.02
N LYS A 416 -35.00 -43.51 75.93
CA LYS A 416 -34.54 -43.55 77.33
C LYS A 416 -34.97 -44.89 77.94
N LYS A 417 -34.03 -45.74 78.34
CA LYS A 417 -34.30 -46.85 79.26
C LYS A 417 -34.42 -46.25 80.67
N LYS A 418 -35.50 -46.64 81.34
CA LYS A 418 -35.84 -46.32 82.74
C LYS A 418 -34.77 -46.82 83.70
#